data_AF-E9SCB5-F1
#
_entry.id   AF-E9SCB5-F1
#
_cell.length_a   1.000
_cell.length_b   1.000
_cell.length_c   1.000
_cell.angle_alpha   90.00
_cell.angle_beta   90.00
_cell.angle_gamma   90.00
#
_symmetry.space_group_name_H-M   'P 1'
#
loop_
_entity.id
_entity.type
_entity.pdbx_description
1 polymer ?
#
loop_
_entity_poly.entity_id
_entity_poly.type
_entity_poly.pdbx_seq_one_letter_code
_entity_poly.pdbx_strand_id
1 'polypeptide(L)' 'MIPEAWQFKVTESTKEQFGIVKELMGRDDVTEIICATDADREGECIFRYVYQMARYRKPVKRLWVSSLEESAIRHFQRQ' A
#
# COMPACT_ATOMS: atom_id res chain seq x y z
N MET A 1 -9.23 28.89 9.82
CA MET A 1 -10.39 28.09 9.39
C MET A 1 -9.92 26.65 9.22
N ILE A 2 -10.53 25.69 9.91
CA ILE A 2 -10.14 24.27 9.87
C ILE A 2 -11.12 23.56 8.90
N PRO A 3 -10.62 22.77 7.93
CA PRO A 3 -11.49 22.06 7.00
C PRO A 3 -12.25 20.92 7.70
N GLU A 4 -13.48 20.67 7.27
CA GLU A 4 -14.28 19.52 7.75
C GLU A 4 -13.72 18.17 7.29
N ALA A 5 -13.08 18.16 6.12
CA ALA A 5 -12.43 16.98 5.57
C ALA A 5 -11.10 17.35 4.91
N TRP A 6 -10.07 16.59 5.22
CA TRP A 6 -8.77 16.68 4.56
C TRP A 6 -8.83 16.00 3.20
N GLN A 7 -8.29 16.66 2.18
CA GLN A 7 -8.20 16.12 0.83
C GLN A 7 -6.74 15.86 0.48
N PHE A 8 -6.49 14.71 -0.14
CA PHE A 8 -5.18 14.32 -0.62
C PHE A 8 -5.10 14.46 -2.14
N LYS A 9 -3.94 14.86 -2.65
CA LYS A 9 -3.65 14.96 -4.07
C LYS A 9 -2.40 14.17 -4.40
N VAL A 10 -2.46 13.37 -5.47
CA VAL A 10 -1.28 12.70 -6.03
C VAL A 10 -0.40 13.76 -6.72
N THR A 11 0.89 13.78 -6.42
CA THR A 11 1.82 14.72 -7.04
C THR A 11 2.03 14.35 -8.51
N GLU A 12 2.30 15.33 -9.37
CA GLU A 12 2.47 15.05 -10.81
C GLU A 12 3.63 14.07 -11.09
N SER A 13 4.70 14.13 -10.28
CA SER A 13 5.85 13.22 -10.41
C SER A 13 5.55 11.76 -10.05
N THR A 14 4.51 11.49 -9.26
CA THR A 14 4.14 10.13 -8.80
C THR A 14 2.86 9.61 -9.43
N LYS A 15 2.22 10.42 -10.28
CA LYS A 15 0.90 10.17 -10.87
C LYS A 15 0.88 8.92 -11.75
N GLU A 16 1.92 8.72 -12.54
CA GLU A 16 2.07 7.53 -13.39
C GLU A 16 2.14 6.26 -12.56
N GLN A 17 3.04 6.22 -11.58
CA GLN A 17 3.21 5.07 -10.68
C GLN A 17 1.94 4.78 -9.88
N PHE A 18 1.25 5.82 -9.39
CA PHE A 18 -0.03 5.66 -8.72
C PHE A 18 -1.10 5.05 -9.65
N GLY A 19 -1.13 5.47 -10.92
CA GLY A 19 -2.04 4.91 -11.93
C GLY A 19 -1.83 3.41 -12.11
N ILE A 20 -0.59 2.98 -12.28
CA ILE A 20 -0.21 1.57 -12.41
C ILE A 20 -0.65 0.77 -11.18
N VAL A 21 -0.29 1.23 -9.98
CA VAL A 21 -0.65 0.55 -8.73
C VAL A 21 -2.17 0.46 -8.56
N LYS A 22 -2.89 1.55 -8.87
CA LYS A 22 -4.35 1.58 -8.82
C LYS A 22 -4.97 0.59 -9.79
N GLU A 23 -4.48 0.50 -11.02
CA GLU A 23 -4.97 -0.46 -12.01
C GLU A 23 -4.75 -1.90 -11.54
N LEU A 24 -3.53 -2.22 -11.08
CA LEU A 24 -3.20 -3.54 -10.53
C LEU A 24 -4.08 -3.92 -9.34
N MET A 25 -4.32 -2.98 -8.41
CA MET A 25 -5.23 -3.18 -7.29
C MET A 25 -6.67 -3.46 -7.75
N GLY A 26 -7.08 -2.92 -8.90
CA GLY A 26 -8.44 -3.05 -9.43
C GLY A 26 -8.72 -4.34 -10.20
N ARG A 27 -7.70 -5.05 -10.68
CA ARG A 27 -7.88 -6.26 -11.52
C ARG A 27 -8.68 -7.36 -10.83
N ASP A 28 -9.59 -8.03 -11.53
CA ASP A 28 -10.47 -9.04 -10.94
C ASP A 28 -9.75 -10.29 -10.43
N ASP A 29 -8.58 -10.62 -10.99
CA ASP A 29 -7.77 -11.76 -10.58
C ASP A 29 -6.95 -11.53 -9.29
N VAL A 30 -6.85 -10.29 -8.84
CA VAL A 30 -6.17 -9.95 -7.58
C VAL A 30 -7.15 -10.08 -6.42
N THR A 31 -6.93 -11.05 -5.54
CA THR A 31 -7.83 -11.36 -4.41
C THR A 31 -7.45 -10.65 -3.11
N GLU A 32 -6.19 -10.27 -2.94
CA GLU A 32 -5.68 -9.62 -1.74
C GLU A 32 -4.51 -8.67 -2.05
N ILE A 33 -4.25 -7.75 -1.12
CA ILE A 33 -3.15 -6.78 -1.21
C ILE A 33 -2.24 -6.99 0.00
N ILE A 34 -0.93 -7.07 -0.24
CA ILE A 34 0.06 -7.17 0.82
C ILE A 34 0.76 -5.82 0.99
N CYS A 35 0.60 -5.18 2.15
CA CYS A 35 1.38 -4.03 2.56
C CYS A 35 2.79 -4.48 2.92
N ALA A 36 3.76 -4.17 2.05
CA ALA A 36 5.18 -4.50 2.20
C ALA A 36 6.06 -3.26 2.39
N THR A 37 5.49 -2.17 2.91
CA THR A 37 6.26 -0.99 3.31
C THR A 37 7.04 -1.25 4.58
N ASP A 38 7.94 -0.33 4.93
CA ASP A 38 8.68 -0.38 6.18
C ASP A 38 7.78 -0.56 7.40
N ALA A 39 8.31 -1.28 8.39
CA ALA A 39 7.65 -1.66 9.64
C ALA A 39 7.56 -0.49 10.64
N ASP A 40 7.27 0.71 10.14
CA ASP A 40 7.19 1.94 10.92
C ASP A 40 5.88 2.71 10.65
N ARG A 41 5.77 3.88 11.29
CA ARG A 41 4.60 4.76 11.17
C ARG A 41 4.47 5.36 9.77
N GLU A 42 5.59 5.70 9.13
CA GLU A 42 5.58 6.38 7.84
C GLU A 42 5.19 5.43 6.71
N GLY A 43 5.70 4.20 6.73
CA GLY A 43 5.33 3.13 5.82
C GLY A 43 3.83 2.82 5.85
N GLU A 44 3.26 2.62 7.05
CA GLU A 44 1.80 2.43 7.20
C GLU A 44 1.01 3.65 6.71
N CYS A 45 1.49 4.86 7.00
CA CYS A 45 0.84 6.10 6.56
C CYS A 45 0.78 6.20 5.03
N ILE A 46 1.91 5.95 4.35
CA ILE A 46 2.03 5.97 2.89
C ILE A 46 1.09 4.93 2.28
N PHE A 47 1.15 3.68 2.76
CA PHE A 47 0.28 2.61 2.26
C PHE A 47 -1.19 2.97 2.40
N ARG A 48 -1.60 3.45 3.59
CA ARG A 48 -2.99 3.78 3.90
C ARG A 48 -3.52 4.90 3.00
N TYR A 49 -2.72 5.91 2.69
CA TYR A 49 -3.11 6.97 1.75
C TYR A 49 -3.25 6.45 0.32
N VAL A 50 -2.28 5.69 -0.18
CA VAL A 50 -2.36 5.11 -1.54
C VAL A 50 -3.60 4.22 -1.65
N TYR A 51 -3.83 3.35 -0.67
CA TYR A 51 -4.96 2.43 -0.65
C TYR A 51 -6.31 3.16 -0.60
N GLN A 52 -6.45 4.17 0.27
CA GLN A 52 -7.66 5.00 0.35
C GLN A 52 -7.91 5.78 -0.96
N MET A 53 -6.87 6.32 -1.58
CA MET A 53 -6.98 7.06 -2.83
C MET A 53 -7.30 6.17 -4.02
N ALA A 54 -6.86 4.90 -4.01
CA ALA A 54 -7.18 3.92 -5.05
C ALA A 54 -8.68 3.56 -5.08
N ARG A 55 -9.38 3.69 -3.94
CA ARG A 55 -10.83 3.43 -3.74
C ARG A 55 -11.28 1.98 -3.96
N TYR A 56 -10.36 1.03 -3.95
CA TYR A 56 -10.69 -0.41 -3.90
C TYR A 56 -10.81 -0.90 -2.45
N ARG A 57 -11.50 -2.03 -2.26
CA ARG A 57 -11.79 -2.62 -0.93
C ARG A 57 -11.42 -4.10 -0.85
N LYS A 58 -10.23 -4.45 -1.31
CA LYS A 58 -9.74 -5.83 -1.23
C LYS A 58 -9.15 -6.12 0.16
N PRO A 59 -9.18 -7.38 0.63
CA PRO A 59 -8.49 -7.76 1.86
C PRO A 59 -7.02 -7.33 1.85
N VAL A 60 -6.57 -6.72 2.94
CA VAL A 60 -5.17 -6.30 3.11
C VAL A 60 -4.50 -7.16 4.17
N LYS A 61 -3.31 -7.69 3.87
CA LYS A 61 -2.38 -8.28 4.84
C LYS A 61 -1.15 -7.39 4.97
N ARG A 62 -0.45 -7.45 6.10
CA ARG A 62 0.78 -6.68 6.33
C ARG A 62 1.97 -7.63 6.45
N LEU A 63 3.00 -7.38 5.66
CA LEU A 63 4.29 -8.03 5.74
C LEU A 63 5.10 -7.33 6.84
N TRP A 64 5.42 -8.05 7.91
CA TRP A 64 6.27 -7.54 8.99
C TRP A 64 7.62 -8.24 8.95
N VAL A 65 8.56 -7.64 8.22
CA VAL A 65 9.93 -8.15 8.10
C VAL A 65 10.91 -7.12 8.66
N SER A 66 11.86 -7.59 9.47
CA SER A 66 12.94 -6.75 10.03
C SER A 66 14.20 -6.77 9.17
N SER A 67 14.21 -7.52 8.06
CA SER A 67 15.34 -7.66 7.13
C SER A 67 14.82 -7.87 5.71
N LEU A 68 15.53 -7.31 4.73
CA LEU A 68 15.28 -7.50 3.30
C LEU A 68 16.01 -8.74 2.74
N GLU A 69 16.72 -9.49 3.60
CA GLU A 69 17.33 -10.74 3.20
C GLU A 69 16.29 -11.76 2.72
N GLU A 70 16.63 -12.50 1.68
CA GLU A 70 15.74 -13.49 1.07
C GLU A 70 15.25 -14.55 2.08
N SER A 71 16.10 -14.93 3.02
CA SER A 71 15.78 -15.86 4.11
C SER A 71 14.64 -15.33 4.99
N ALA A 72 14.66 -14.05 5.35
CA ALA A 72 13.65 -13.40 6.17
C ALA A 72 12.30 -13.31 5.45
N ILE A 73 12.32 -12.95 4.15
CA ILE A 73 11.12 -12.87 3.32
C ILE A 73 10.47 -14.26 3.14
N ARG A 74 11.28 -15.29 2.87
CA ARG A 74 10.81 -16.68 2.72
C ARG A 74 10.30 -17.29 4.02
N HIS A 75 10.74 -16.80 5.18
CA HIS A 75 10.22 -17.25 6.46
C HIS A 75 8.79 -16.74 6.69
N PHE A 76 8.54 -15.45 6.39
CA PHE A 76 7.20 -14.87 6.50
C PHE A 76 6.18 -15.54 5.57
N GLN A 77 6.55 -15.85 4.32
CA GLN A 77 5.62 -16.49 3.37
C GLN A 77 5.08 -17.86 3.83
N ARG A 78 5.66 -18.47 4.87
CA ARG A 78 5.25 -19.77 5.40
C ARG A 78 4.39 -19.68 6.67
N GLN A 79 4.19 -18.48 7.22
CA GLN A 79 3.32 -18.23 8.37
C GLN A 79 1.97 -17.67 7.90
#